data_AF-A0A3D9L592-F1
#
_entry.id   AF-A0A3D9L592-F1
#
_cell.length_a   1.000
_cell.length_b   1.000
_cell.length_c   1.000
_cell.angle_alpha   90.00
_cell.angle_beta   90.00
_cell.angle_gamma   90.00
#
_symmetry.space_group_name_H-M   'P 1'
#
loop_
_entity.id
_entity.type
_entity.pdbx_description
1 polymer ?
#
loop_
_entity_poly.entity_id
_entity_poly.type
_entity_poly.pdbx_seq_one_letter_code
_entity_poly.pdbx_strand_id
1 'polypeptide(L)'
;MSDLSEVISLTSAFTSKFLIMGFRVLDQEKINYIYANYRRESSSDMARVLGVSASVVKRFMNEKGLKVSKAQSRKWAAEKLKGKTSLTAEQDQFIKANYDKIGSKTIARKIGKSDTAVRTRMRQLGIVVPDEVKARIRQESYFKKGHNPANAGKKGVRVSPKSEFKKGQQPANTLHDGAISLRTHINYRTGQQYKSWHIRISKGKWIQLNRYVWEKEHGPIPPKHIISFVDGNPLNCDISNLECISMAENARRNRNSEKAGQTNKLNWEEGGSDKRVASYIVGADTEMQSMVIKEAPELLELKRTQFQLNKQINDEKSRRKTI
;
A
#
# COMPACT_ATOMS: atom_id res chain seq x y z
N MET A 1 2.78 -61.12 21.53
CA MET A 1 3.40 -60.91 20.20
C MET A 1 2.32 -60.99 19.12
N SER A 2 1.39 -60.07 19.19
CA SER A 2 0.39 -59.81 18.17
C SER A 2 0.14 -58.31 18.22
N ASP A 3 0.14 -57.71 17.04
CA ASP A 3 -0.57 -56.46 16.77
C ASP A 3 0.08 -55.12 17.20
N LEU A 4 1.40 -54.98 16.98
CA LEU A 4 2.03 -53.65 16.83
C LEU A 4 2.56 -53.41 15.41
N SER A 5 2.89 -54.47 14.66
CA SER A 5 3.28 -54.37 13.26
C SER A 5 2.08 -54.12 12.32
N GLU A 6 0.90 -54.63 12.66
CA GLU A 6 -0.33 -54.40 11.88
C GLU A 6 -0.85 -52.96 12.05
N VAL A 7 -0.79 -52.40 13.26
CA VAL A 7 -1.17 -51.00 13.52
C VAL A 7 -0.24 -49.99 12.82
N ILE A 8 1.06 -50.28 12.71
CA ILE A 8 2.03 -49.43 11.98
C ILE A 8 1.85 -49.56 10.45
N SER A 9 1.53 -50.75 9.95
CA SER A 9 1.20 -50.98 8.53
C SER A 9 -0.11 -50.30 8.13
N LEU A 10 -1.14 -50.41 8.98
CA LEU A 10 -2.45 -49.81 8.78
C LEU A 10 -2.39 -48.28 8.88
N THR A 11 -1.62 -47.70 9.80
CA THR A 11 -1.48 -46.22 9.88
C THR A 11 -0.68 -45.65 8.71
N SER A 12 0.35 -46.35 8.21
CA SER A 12 1.09 -46.01 6.98
C SER A 12 0.20 -46.11 5.72
N ALA A 13 -0.60 -47.17 5.62
CA ALA A 13 -1.53 -47.36 4.50
C ALA A 13 -2.73 -46.40 4.54
N PHE A 14 -3.24 -46.04 5.74
CA PHE A 14 -4.36 -45.10 5.89
C PHE A 14 -3.94 -43.65 5.64
N THR A 15 -2.75 -43.24 6.09
CA THR A 15 -2.21 -41.91 5.76
C THR A 15 -1.81 -41.80 4.30
N SER A 16 -1.41 -42.89 3.66
CA SER A 16 -1.12 -42.94 2.21
C SER A 16 -2.41 -42.88 1.36
N LYS A 17 -3.52 -43.51 1.80
CA LYS A 17 -4.75 -43.59 1.00
C LYS A 17 -5.71 -42.40 1.17
N PHE A 18 -5.73 -41.74 2.32
CA PHE A 18 -6.64 -40.59 2.58
C PHE A 18 -6.09 -39.23 2.12
N LEU A 19 -4.79 -39.12 1.79
CA LEU A 19 -4.16 -37.85 1.38
C LEU A 19 -4.08 -37.66 -0.16
N ILE A 20 -4.50 -38.65 -0.95
CA ILE A 20 -4.33 -38.67 -2.43
C ILE A 20 -5.63 -38.38 -3.20
N MET A 21 -6.78 -38.18 -2.53
CA MET A 21 -8.04 -37.90 -3.25
C MET A 21 -8.04 -36.56 -4.00
N GLY A 22 -7.20 -35.59 -3.61
CA GLY A 22 -7.07 -34.31 -4.29
C GLY A 22 -5.99 -34.23 -5.38
N PHE A 23 -5.02 -35.15 -5.45
CA PHE A 23 -3.86 -35.05 -6.34
C PHE A 23 -3.44 -36.38 -6.94
N ARG A 24 -4.38 -37.13 -7.54
CA ARG A 24 -4.14 -38.45 -8.18
C ARG A 24 -2.96 -38.53 -9.18
N VAL A 25 -2.41 -37.39 -9.60
CA VAL A 25 -1.29 -37.29 -10.57
C VAL A 25 0.08 -37.12 -9.87
N LEU A 26 0.11 -36.83 -8.57
CA LEU A 26 1.34 -36.66 -7.78
C LEU A 26 1.61 -37.94 -6.97
N ASP A 27 2.57 -38.73 -7.43
CA ASP A 27 3.16 -39.82 -6.64
C ASP A 27 4.09 -39.28 -5.55
N GLN A 28 4.57 -40.18 -4.68
CA GLN A 28 5.41 -39.80 -3.55
C GLN A 28 6.75 -39.15 -3.98
N GLU A 29 7.31 -39.58 -5.10
CA GLU A 29 8.54 -39.01 -5.65
C GLU A 29 8.33 -37.56 -6.10
N LYS A 30 7.24 -37.29 -6.82
CA LYS A 30 6.86 -35.94 -7.23
C LYS A 30 6.58 -35.04 -6.03
N ILE A 31 5.93 -35.56 -4.99
CA ILE A 31 5.69 -34.82 -3.74
C ILE A 31 7.01 -34.45 -3.07
N ASN A 32 7.93 -35.39 -2.92
CA ASN A 32 9.25 -35.17 -2.32
C ASN A 32 10.03 -34.11 -3.11
N TYR A 33 9.96 -34.15 -4.44
CA TYR A 33 10.57 -33.15 -5.30
C TYR A 33 10.01 -31.74 -5.06
N ILE A 34 8.68 -31.60 -4.90
CA ILE A 34 8.05 -30.30 -4.60
C ILE A 34 8.56 -29.75 -3.26
N TYR A 35 8.61 -30.57 -2.21
CA TYR A 35 9.12 -30.14 -0.90
C TYR A 35 10.59 -29.70 -0.95
N ALA A 36 11.42 -30.37 -1.76
CA ALA A 36 12.83 -30.01 -1.91
C ALA A 36 13.03 -28.70 -2.71
N ASN A 37 12.18 -28.43 -3.71
CA ASN A 37 12.45 -27.41 -4.72
C ASN A 37 11.53 -26.17 -4.69
N TYR A 38 10.45 -26.15 -3.90
CA TYR A 38 9.48 -25.04 -3.91
C TYR A 38 10.08 -23.66 -3.57
N ARG A 39 11.24 -23.60 -2.91
CA ARG A 39 11.96 -22.35 -2.60
C ARG A 39 12.97 -21.93 -3.68
N ARG A 40 13.30 -22.83 -4.61
CA ARG A 40 14.31 -22.63 -5.66
C ARG A 40 13.69 -22.43 -7.04
N GLU A 41 12.55 -23.05 -7.27
CA GLU A 41 11.87 -23.07 -8.56
C GLU A 41 10.41 -22.61 -8.47
N SER A 42 9.90 -22.06 -9.57
CA SER A 42 8.48 -21.71 -9.64
C SER A 42 7.62 -22.96 -9.80
N SER A 43 6.35 -22.90 -9.38
CA SER A 43 5.40 -24.00 -9.55
C SER A 43 5.27 -24.46 -11.01
N SER A 44 5.45 -23.54 -11.97
CA SER A 44 5.44 -23.85 -13.39
C SER A 44 6.69 -24.58 -13.87
N ASP A 45 7.85 -24.36 -13.24
CA ASP A 45 9.09 -25.05 -13.62
C ASP A 45 9.12 -26.45 -13.00
N MET A 46 8.76 -26.58 -11.72
CA MET A 46 8.57 -27.89 -11.09
C MET A 46 7.56 -28.73 -11.86
N ALA A 47 6.45 -28.12 -12.29
CA ALA A 47 5.45 -28.82 -13.10
C ALA A 47 6.00 -29.34 -14.44
N ARG A 48 6.90 -28.59 -15.08
CA ARG A 48 7.56 -29.02 -16.32
C ARG A 48 8.47 -30.22 -16.09
N VAL A 49 9.25 -30.22 -15.01
CA VAL A 49 10.15 -31.34 -14.65
C VAL A 49 9.34 -32.58 -14.31
N LEU A 50 8.25 -32.42 -13.57
CA LEU A 50 7.41 -33.52 -13.10
C LEU A 50 6.42 -34.04 -14.16
N GLY A 51 6.33 -33.38 -15.32
CA GLY A 51 5.39 -33.74 -16.39
C GLY A 51 3.91 -33.56 -16.01
N VAL A 52 3.61 -32.63 -15.09
CA VAL A 52 2.25 -32.37 -14.59
C VAL A 52 1.82 -30.93 -14.89
N SER A 53 0.53 -30.63 -14.73
CA SER A 53 0.04 -29.26 -14.88
C SER A 53 0.52 -28.36 -13.73
N ALA A 54 0.92 -27.12 -14.05
CA ALA A 54 1.32 -26.11 -13.07
C ALA A 54 0.24 -25.83 -12.02
N SER A 55 -1.03 -25.98 -12.38
CA SER A 55 -2.17 -25.82 -11.47
C SER A 55 -2.21 -26.91 -10.40
N VAL A 56 -1.78 -28.14 -10.72
CA VAL A 56 -1.74 -29.27 -9.78
C VAL A 56 -0.70 -29.01 -8.70
N VAL A 57 0.52 -28.61 -9.09
CA VAL A 57 1.59 -28.24 -8.16
C VAL A 57 1.20 -27.03 -7.31
N LYS A 58 0.61 -26.00 -7.93
CA LYS A 58 0.17 -24.79 -7.21
C LYS A 58 -0.91 -25.10 -6.17
N ARG A 59 -1.90 -25.93 -6.51
CA ARG A 59 -2.96 -26.34 -5.58
C ARG A 59 -2.37 -27.17 -4.43
N PHE A 60 -1.44 -28.08 -4.71
CA PHE A 60 -0.74 -28.87 -3.69
C PHE A 60 0.03 -27.97 -2.72
N MET A 61 0.81 -27.03 -3.25
CA MET A 61 1.55 -26.07 -2.42
C MET A 61 0.63 -25.23 -1.53
N ASN A 62 -0.51 -24.77 -2.07
CA ASN A 62 -1.49 -24.01 -1.29
C ASN A 62 -2.09 -24.84 -0.15
N GLU A 63 -2.47 -26.10 -0.44
CA GLU A 63 -3.05 -27.01 0.55
C GLU A 63 -2.04 -27.37 1.66
N LYS A 64 -0.77 -27.58 1.30
CA LYS A 64 0.31 -27.87 2.26
C LYS A 64 0.94 -26.61 2.87
N GLY A 65 0.41 -25.42 2.60
CA GLY A 65 0.91 -24.16 3.17
C GLY A 65 2.31 -23.75 2.71
N LEU A 66 2.81 -24.30 1.59
CA LEU A 66 4.13 -24.00 1.03
C LEU A 66 4.12 -22.63 0.34
N LYS A 67 4.43 -21.58 1.10
CA LYS A 67 4.43 -20.19 0.62
C LYS A 67 5.81 -19.75 0.13
N VAL A 68 5.86 -19.18 -1.07
CA VAL A 68 7.05 -18.51 -1.61
C VAL A 68 6.93 -17.00 -1.38
N SER A 69 8.04 -16.33 -1.01
CA SER A 69 8.04 -14.88 -0.83
C SER A 69 7.77 -14.16 -2.17
N LYS A 70 7.04 -13.04 -2.12
CA LYS A 70 6.79 -12.22 -3.32
C LYS A 70 8.09 -11.74 -3.98
N ALA A 71 9.13 -11.48 -3.19
CA ALA A 71 10.45 -11.10 -3.70
C ALA A 71 11.09 -12.21 -4.53
N GLN A 72 11.07 -13.46 -4.03
CA GLN A 72 11.60 -14.61 -4.75
C GLN A 72 10.83 -14.89 -6.05
N SER A 73 9.50 -14.84 -5.99
CA SER A 73 8.66 -15.00 -7.18
C SER A 73 8.95 -13.95 -8.26
N ARG A 74 9.13 -12.68 -7.87
CA ARG A 74 9.52 -11.60 -8.78
C ARG A 74 10.93 -11.82 -9.36
N LYS A 75 11.87 -12.33 -8.56
CA LYS A 75 13.22 -12.66 -9.02
C LYS A 75 13.18 -13.69 -10.15
N TRP A 76 12.47 -14.80 -9.97
CA TRP A 76 12.31 -15.81 -11.02
C TRP A 76 11.64 -15.26 -12.29
N ALA A 77 10.60 -14.43 -12.13
CA ALA A 77 9.94 -13.79 -13.28
C ALA A 77 10.92 -12.88 -14.05
N ALA A 78 11.77 -12.15 -13.34
CA ALA A 78 12.80 -11.30 -13.96
C ALA A 78 13.88 -12.13 -14.67
N GLU A 79 14.37 -13.21 -14.06
CA GLU A 79 15.34 -14.13 -14.70
C GLU A 79 14.78 -14.71 -16.01
N LYS A 80 13.51 -15.13 -16.04
CA LYS A 80 12.85 -15.66 -17.25
C LYS A 80 12.70 -14.64 -18.38
N LEU A 81 12.77 -13.34 -18.05
CA LEU A 81 12.71 -12.25 -19.02
C LEU A 81 14.10 -11.83 -19.50
N LYS A 82 15.20 -12.25 -18.87
CA LYS A 82 16.55 -11.94 -19.34
C LYS A 82 16.77 -12.52 -20.73
N GLY A 83 17.34 -11.71 -21.62
CA GLY A 83 17.59 -12.08 -23.02
C GLY A 83 16.37 -12.03 -23.94
N LYS A 84 15.14 -12.01 -23.42
CA LYS A 84 13.95 -11.83 -24.26
C LYS A 84 13.79 -10.37 -24.65
N THR A 85 13.95 -10.10 -25.94
CA THR A 85 13.77 -8.77 -26.53
C THR A 85 12.94 -8.88 -27.81
N SER A 86 12.12 -7.85 -28.08
CA SER A 86 11.40 -7.71 -29.34
C SER A 86 12.17 -6.86 -30.36
N LEU A 87 13.36 -6.36 -29.99
CA LEU A 87 14.23 -5.53 -30.82
C LEU A 87 15.27 -6.38 -31.52
N THR A 88 15.51 -6.07 -32.80
CA THR A 88 16.55 -6.70 -33.62
C THR A 88 17.93 -6.10 -33.34
N ALA A 89 18.99 -6.79 -33.75
CA ALA A 89 20.36 -6.29 -33.62
C ALA A 89 20.58 -4.95 -34.36
N GLU A 90 19.95 -4.78 -35.53
CA GLU A 90 19.97 -3.51 -36.28
C GLU A 90 19.32 -2.38 -35.49
N GLN A 91 18.20 -2.65 -34.81
CA GLN A 91 17.52 -1.67 -33.96
C GLN A 91 18.37 -1.31 -32.74
N ASP A 92 19.11 -2.26 -32.17
CA ASP A 92 20.06 -1.99 -31.10
C ASP A 92 21.22 -1.10 -31.57
N GLN A 93 21.74 -1.35 -32.77
CA GLN A 93 22.78 -0.51 -33.39
C GLN A 93 22.25 0.91 -33.64
N PHE A 94 21.02 1.03 -34.11
CA PHE A 94 20.36 2.33 -34.27
C PHE A 94 20.21 3.07 -32.94
N ILE A 95 19.83 2.38 -31.87
CA ILE A 95 19.75 2.97 -30.52
C ILE A 95 21.14 3.45 -30.07
N LYS A 96 22.17 2.62 -30.21
CA LYS A 96 23.56 2.95 -29.83
C LYS A 96 24.12 4.15 -30.60
N ALA A 97 23.72 4.35 -31.85
CA ALA A 97 24.21 5.46 -32.67
C ALA A 97 23.47 6.80 -32.45
N ASN A 98 22.32 6.77 -31.75
CA ASN A 98 21.40 7.91 -31.68
C ASN A 98 20.95 8.31 -30.26
N TYR A 99 21.28 7.55 -29.22
CA TYR A 99 20.79 7.80 -27.84
C TYR A 99 21.26 9.15 -27.25
N ASP A 100 22.37 9.68 -27.75
CA ASP A 100 23.00 10.96 -27.42
C ASP A 100 22.43 12.13 -28.24
N LYS A 101 21.81 11.84 -29.38
CA LYS A 101 21.29 12.83 -30.34
C LYS A 101 19.81 13.11 -30.12
N ILE A 102 18.99 12.06 -30.01
CA ILE A 102 17.54 12.16 -30.00
C ILE A 102 16.92 11.41 -28.82
N GLY A 103 15.77 11.89 -28.33
CA GLY A 103 15.08 11.26 -27.22
C GLY A 103 14.56 9.86 -27.54
N SER A 104 14.48 9.00 -26.50
CA SER A 104 14.04 7.60 -26.61
C SER A 104 12.68 7.46 -27.31
N LYS A 105 11.75 8.39 -27.06
CA LYS A 105 10.42 8.40 -27.69
C LYS A 105 10.48 8.63 -29.19
N THR A 106 11.42 9.45 -29.66
CA THR A 106 11.65 9.71 -31.08
C THR A 106 12.34 8.53 -31.73
N ILE A 107 13.35 7.95 -31.06
CA ILE A 107 14.00 6.69 -31.49
C ILE A 107 12.95 5.60 -31.68
N ALA A 108 12.08 5.41 -30.68
CA ALA A 108 11.00 4.44 -30.70
C ALA A 108 10.06 4.61 -31.89
N ARG A 109 9.67 5.85 -32.20
CA ARG A 109 8.85 6.15 -33.39
C ARG A 109 9.57 5.78 -34.68
N LYS A 110 10.86 6.09 -34.81
CA LYS A 110 11.66 5.78 -36.02
C LYS A 110 11.83 4.28 -36.25
N ILE A 111 11.99 3.49 -35.18
CA ILE A 111 12.15 2.03 -35.29
C ILE A 111 10.81 1.26 -35.22
N GLY A 112 9.67 1.96 -35.13
CA GLY A 112 8.34 1.34 -35.06
C GLY A 112 8.06 0.57 -33.76
N LYS A 113 8.66 0.99 -32.64
CA LYS A 113 8.50 0.36 -31.32
C LYS A 113 7.92 1.33 -30.29
N SER A 114 7.56 0.81 -29.13
CA SER A 114 7.14 1.65 -28.00
C SER A 114 8.35 2.28 -27.29
N ASP A 115 8.14 3.48 -26.72
CA ASP A 115 9.17 4.17 -25.92
C ASP A 115 9.68 3.29 -24.77
N THR A 116 8.77 2.57 -24.10
CA THR A 116 9.11 1.64 -23.02
C THR A 116 10.03 0.51 -23.48
N ALA A 117 9.81 -0.03 -24.69
CA ALA A 117 10.66 -1.09 -25.22
C ALA A 117 12.09 -0.59 -25.47
N VAL A 118 12.23 0.60 -26.07
CA VAL A 118 13.55 1.24 -26.27
C VAL A 118 14.24 1.53 -24.94
N ARG A 119 13.56 2.16 -23.98
CA ARG A 119 14.13 2.48 -22.66
C ARG A 119 14.57 1.24 -21.89
N THR A 120 13.78 0.17 -21.96
CA THR A 120 14.12 -1.12 -21.34
C THR A 120 15.36 -1.71 -22.00
N ARG A 121 15.42 -1.67 -23.33
CA ARG A 121 16.58 -2.17 -24.09
C ARG A 121 17.85 -1.36 -23.82
N MET A 122 17.75 -0.03 -23.76
CA MET A 122 18.87 0.84 -23.35
C MET A 122 19.42 0.45 -21.98
N ARG A 123 18.54 0.19 -21.00
CA ARG A 123 18.96 -0.29 -19.67
C ARG A 123 19.66 -1.65 -19.75
N GLN A 124 19.17 -2.60 -20.56
CA GLN A 124 19.82 -3.90 -20.76
C GLN A 124 21.19 -3.78 -21.43
N LEU A 125 21.35 -2.82 -22.35
CA LEU A 125 22.61 -2.52 -23.03
C LEU A 125 23.57 -1.66 -22.18
N GLY A 126 23.17 -1.26 -20.96
CA GLY A 126 23.98 -0.39 -20.09
C GLY A 126 24.09 1.06 -20.60
N ILE A 127 23.23 1.48 -21.52
CA ILE A 127 23.27 2.83 -22.11
C ILE A 127 22.65 3.82 -21.12
N VAL A 128 23.48 4.74 -20.62
CA VAL A 128 23.06 5.87 -19.80
C VAL A 128 23.08 7.12 -20.66
N VAL A 129 21.93 7.78 -20.79
CA VAL A 129 21.84 9.06 -21.52
C VAL A 129 22.47 10.15 -20.66
N PRO A 130 23.43 10.94 -21.18
CA PRO A 130 24.03 12.07 -20.46
C PRO A 130 22.98 13.10 -20.02
N ASP A 131 23.20 13.77 -18.89
CA ASP A 131 22.23 14.72 -18.34
C ASP A 131 22.06 15.97 -19.21
N GLU A 132 23.12 16.38 -19.92
CA GLU A 132 23.07 17.46 -20.92
C GLU A 132 22.08 17.17 -22.05
N VAL A 133 22.08 15.93 -22.55
CA VAL A 133 21.16 15.47 -23.61
C VAL A 133 19.72 15.47 -23.08
N LYS A 134 19.50 15.02 -21.84
CA LYS A 134 18.18 15.08 -21.19
C LYS A 134 17.70 16.52 -21.04
N ALA A 135 18.58 17.44 -20.62
CA ALA A 135 18.27 18.85 -20.47
C ALA A 135 17.91 19.49 -21.82
N ARG A 136 18.68 19.23 -22.89
CA ARG A 136 18.40 19.69 -24.26
C ARG A 136 17.04 19.23 -24.74
N ILE A 137 16.76 17.92 -24.68
CA ILE A 137 15.48 17.34 -25.12
C ILE A 137 14.31 17.93 -24.32
N ARG A 138 14.49 18.16 -23.01
CA ARG A 138 13.48 18.79 -22.16
C ARG A 138 13.16 20.20 -22.64
N GLN A 139 14.18 21.02 -22.93
CA GLN A 139 14.02 22.38 -23.46
C GLN A 139 13.33 22.42 -24.83
N GLU A 140 13.64 21.46 -25.70
CA GLU A 140 12.99 21.29 -27.01
C GLU A 140 11.52 20.86 -26.87
N SER A 141 11.20 20.03 -25.87
CA SER A 141 9.85 19.50 -25.65
C SER A 141 8.85 20.51 -25.08
N TYR A 142 9.31 21.66 -24.60
CA TYR A 142 8.43 22.70 -24.08
C TYR A 142 7.64 23.39 -25.19
N PHE A 143 6.35 23.62 -24.93
CA PHE A 143 5.54 24.49 -25.77
C PHE A 143 6.14 25.90 -25.78
N LYS A 144 6.48 26.40 -26.96
CA LYS A 144 7.05 27.74 -27.13
C LYS A 144 5.96 28.81 -26.89
N LYS A 145 6.37 30.02 -26.49
CA LYS A 145 5.45 31.15 -26.31
C LYS A 145 4.70 31.39 -27.62
N GLY A 146 3.37 31.50 -27.56
CA GLY A 146 2.51 31.61 -28.75
C GLY A 146 2.05 30.27 -29.34
N HIS A 147 2.43 29.13 -28.75
CA HIS A 147 1.94 27.82 -29.18
C HIS A 147 0.42 27.71 -29.02
N ASN A 148 -0.29 27.50 -30.12
CA ASN A 148 -1.72 27.26 -30.13
C ASN A 148 -2.01 25.80 -29.74
N PRO A 149 -2.66 25.52 -28.60
CA PRO A 149 -2.90 24.14 -28.18
C PRO A 149 -3.91 23.45 -29.11
N ALA A 150 -3.80 22.12 -29.25
CA ALA A 150 -4.62 21.35 -30.20
C ALA A 150 -6.15 21.40 -29.93
N ASN A 151 -6.54 21.86 -28.74
CA ASN A 151 -7.92 22.07 -28.30
C ASN A 151 -8.40 23.54 -28.43
N ALA A 152 -7.54 24.47 -28.86
CA ALA A 152 -7.94 25.85 -29.11
C ALA A 152 -9.05 25.91 -30.17
N GLY A 153 -10.08 26.70 -29.90
CA GLY A 153 -11.26 26.83 -30.78
C GLY A 153 -12.19 25.62 -30.79
N LYS A 154 -11.88 24.52 -30.10
CA LYS A 154 -12.72 23.30 -30.06
C LYS A 154 -13.67 23.23 -28.87
N LYS A 155 -13.80 24.32 -28.10
CA LYS A 155 -14.75 24.39 -26.98
C LYS A 155 -16.17 24.30 -27.53
N GLY A 156 -16.96 23.33 -27.06
CA GLY A 156 -18.34 23.12 -27.49
C GLY A 156 -18.52 22.09 -28.61
N VAL A 157 -17.43 21.54 -29.18
CA VAL A 157 -17.55 20.43 -30.14
C VAL A 157 -18.05 19.18 -29.41
N ARG A 158 -19.25 18.73 -29.77
CA ARG A 158 -19.88 17.52 -29.23
C ARG A 158 -19.46 16.30 -30.05
N VAL A 159 -18.41 15.61 -29.61
CA VAL A 159 -17.85 14.45 -30.33
C VAL A 159 -18.78 13.23 -30.24
N SER A 160 -19.59 13.12 -29.19
CA SER A 160 -20.45 11.94 -28.97
C SER A 160 -21.80 12.30 -28.34
N PRO A 161 -22.70 13.01 -29.04
CA PRO A 161 -23.96 13.51 -28.47
C PRO A 161 -24.87 12.44 -27.85
N LYS A 162 -24.79 11.19 -28.34
CA LYS A 162 -25.61 10.05 -27.88
C LYS A 162 -25.22 9.56 -26.48
N SER A 163 -23.96 9.66 -26.10
CA SER A 163 -23.44 9.19 -24.80
C SER A 163 -23.31 10.30 -23.76
N GLU A 164 -23.68 11.53 -24.10
CA GLU A 164 -23.62 12.65 -23.19
C GLU A 164 -24.72 12.55 -22.13
N PHE A 165 -24.36 12.85 -20.88
CA PHE A 165 -25.33 12.96 -19.80
C PHE A 165 -26.33 14.08 -20.09
N LYS A 166 -27.62 13.75 -20.10
CA LYS A 166 -28.68 14.76 -20.26
C LYS A 166 -28.74 15.61 -18.98
N LYS A 167 -28.99 16.90 -19.13
CA LYS A 167 -29.19 17.80 -17.97
C LYS A 167 -30.31 17.24 -17.09
N GLY A 168 -30.01 17.02 -15.80
CA GLY A 168 -30.97 16.46 -14.84
C GLY A 168 -31.06 14.93 -14.80
N GLN A 169 -30.39 14.21 -15.71
CA GLN A 169 -30.32 12.75 -15.67
C GLN A 169 -29.67 12.28 -14.37
N GLN A 170 -30.38 11.44 -13.62
CA GLN A 170 -29.85 10.83 -12.41
C GLN A 170 -29.16 9.51 -12.76
N PRO A 171 -27.98 9.21 -12.17
CA PRO A 171 -27.39 7.88 -12.27
C PRO A 171 -28.36 6.79 -11.82
N ALA A 172 -28.31 5.62 -12.44
CA ALA A 172 -29.22 4.50 -12.12
C ALA A 172 -29.11 4.02 -10.66
N ASN A 173 -27.98 4.27 -10.00
CA ASN A 173 -27.74 3.94 -8.59
C ASN A 173 -28.11 5.08 -7.63
N THR A 174 -28.83 6.11 -8.09
CA THR A 174 -29.33 7.17 -7.21
C THR A 174 -30.40 6.60 -6.30
N LEU A 175 -30.15 6.63 -4.98
CA LEU A 175 -31.09 6.10 -3.98
C LEU A 175 -32.32 7.03 -3.79
N HIS A 176 -33.21 6.74 -2.84
CA HIS A 176 -34.31 7.62 -2.43
C HIS A 176 -34.01 8.33 -1.09
N ASP A 177 -34.78 9.34 -0.72
CA ASP A 177 -34.65 10.00 0.59
C ASP A 177 -35.13 9.03 1.68
N GLY A 178 -34.41 8.94 2.78
CA GLY A 178 -34.56 7.90 3.80
C GLY A 178 -33.72 6.64 3.56
N ALA A 179 -33.11 6.47 2.38
CA ALA A 179 -32.26 5.32 2.11
C ALA A 179 -31.05 5.28 3.05
N ILE A 180 -30.78 4.09 3.61
CA ILE A 180 -29.65 3.83 4.50
C ILE A 180 -28.55 3.11 3.72
N SER A 181 -27.30 3.53 3.92
CA SER A 181 -26.13 2.96 3.25
C SER A 181 -24.96 2.81 4.21
N LEU A 182 -24.31 1.65 4.16
CA LEU A 182 -23.06 1.38 4.87
C LEU A 182 -21.89 2.01 4.14
N ARG A 183 -21.09 2.83 4.83
CA ARG A 183 -19.90 3.48 4.27
C ARG A 183 -18.64 3.05 5.01
N THR A 184 -17.60 2.76 4.26
CA THR A 184 -16.26 2.48 4.80
C THR A 184 -15.43 3.76 4.77
N HIS A 185 -14.81 4.06 5.89
CA HIS A 185 -13.93 5.19 6.10
C HIS A 185 -12.53 4.71 6.47
N ILE A 186 -11.54 5.54 6.16
CA ILE A 186 -10.14 5.26 6.49
C ILE A 186 -9.65 6.40 7.37
N ASN A 187 -9.13 6.06 8.54
CA ASN A 187 -8.34 7.01 9.32
C ASN A 187 -6.98 7.14 8.63
N TYR A 188 -6.74 8.25 7.91
CA TYR A 188 -5.49 8.46 7.17
C TYR A 188 -4.24 8.50 8.05
N ARG A 189 -4.38 8.72 9.37
CA ARG A 189 -3.27 8.75 10.32
C ARG A 189 -2.88 7.35 10.80
N THR A 190 -3.86 6.49 11.07
CA THR A 190 -3.62 5.13 11.60
C THR A 190 -3.72 4.04 10.54
N GLY A 191 -4.26 4.35 9.35
CA GLY A 191 -4.62 3.37 8.32
C GLY A 191 -5.83 2.50 8.69
N GLN A 192 -6.42 2.70 9.87
CA GLN A 192 -7.53 1.89 10.35
C GLN A 192 -8.78 2.16 9.53
N GLN A 193 -9.39 1.08 9.03
CA GLN A 193 -10.69 1.14 8.39
C GLN A 193 -11.78 1.01 9.44
N TYR A 194 -12.82 1.82 9.32
CA TYR A 194 -14.03 1.69 10.12
C TYR A 194 -15.25 1.89 9.23
N LYS A 195 -16.39 1.36 9.67
CA LYS A 195 -17.65 1.43 8.94
C LYS A 195 -18.65 2.24 9.74
N SER A 196 -19.55 2.95 9.06
CA SER A 196 -20.66 3.64 9.70
C SER A 196 -21.89 3.69 8.80
N TRP A 197 -23.07 3.69 9.41
CA TRP A 197 -24.34 3.85 8.71
C TRP A 197 -24.63 5.31 8.40
N HIS A 198 -25.10 5.58 7.18
CA HIS A 198 -25.53 6.91 6.76
C HIS A 198 -26.95 6.84 6.20
N ILE A 199 -27.75 7.86 6.48
CA ILE A 199 -29.09 8.04 5.93
C ILE A 199 -29.10 9.25 4.98
N ARG A 200 -29.84 9.12 3.87
CA ARG A 200 -30.06 10.24 2.96
C ARG A 200 -31.22 11.09 3.44
N ILE A 201 -30.98 12.38 3.70
CA ILE A 201 -32.05 13.31 4.08
C ILE A 201 -32.66 13.98 2.85
N SER A 202 -31.82 14.30 1.87
CA SER A 202 -32.23 14.85 0.58
C SER A 202 -31.15 14.58 -0.47
N LYS A 203 -31.43 14.88 -1.73
CA LYS A 203 -30.48 14.69 -2.84
C LYS A 203 -29.14 15.36 -2.53
N GLY A 204 -28.08 14.55 -2.44
CA GLY A 204 -26.71 15.01 -2.13
C GLY A 204 -26.43 15.24 -0.64
N LYS A 205 -27.43 15.19 0.24
CA LYS A 205 -27.28 15.38 1.68
C LYS A 205 -27.43 14.04 2.41
N TRP A 206 -26.29 13.50 2.83
CA TRP A 206 -26.20 12.29 3.65
C TRP A 206 -25.66 12.67 5.03
N ILE A 207 -26.29 12.16 6.08
CA ILE A 207 -25.83 12.32 7.46
C ILE A 207 -25.62 10.96 8.11
N GLN A 208 -24.85 10.89 9.19
CA GLN A 208 -24.66 9.65 9.93
C GLN A 208 -25.97 9.22 10.61
N LEU A 209 -26.25 7.92 10.60
CA LEU A 209 -27.52 7.37 11.09
C LEU A 209 -27.70 7.59 12.59
N ASN A 210 -26.65 7.42 13.40
CA ASN A 210 -26.67 7.69 14.84
C ASN A 210 -27.13 9.13 15.15
N ARG A 211 -26.63 10.11 14.39
CA ARG A 211 -27.02 11.52 14.53
C ARG A 211 -28.51 11.71 14.22
N TYR A 212 -28.98 11.09 13.13
CA TYR A 212 -30.38 11.16 12.73
C TYR A 212 -31.32 10.52 13.77
N VAL A 213 -30.97 9.33 14.27
CA VAL A 213 -31.76 8.61 15.29
C VAL A 213 -31.83 9.42 16.57
N TRP A 214 -30.69 10.00 17.02
CA TRP A 214 -30.68 10.89 18.17
C TRP A 214 -31.55 12.13 17.98
N GLU A 215 -31.36 12.84 16.85
CA GLU A 215 -32.08 14.09 16.57
C GLU A 215 -33.60 13.88 16.43
N LYS A 216 -34.02 12.68 15.99
CA LYS A 216 -35.43 12.31 15.88
C LYS A 216 -36.09 12.13 17.25
N GLU A 217 -35.39 11.57 18.24
CA GLU A 217 -35.93 11.27 19.56
C GLU A 217 -35.78 12.44 20.55
N HIS A 218 -34.60 13.06 20.60
CA HIS A 218 -34.23 14.06 21.61
C HIS A 218 -34.18 15.49 21.06
N GLY A 219 -34.36 15.66 19.75
CA GLY A 219 -34.24 16.97 19.09
C GLY A 219 -32.80 17.35 18.75
N PRO A 220 -32.56 18.62 18.38
CA PRO A 220 -31.29 19.06 17.81
C PRO A 220 -30.12 18.87 18.78
N ILE A 221 -28.98 18.39 18.26
CA ILE A 221 -27.77 18.22 19.05
C ILE A 221 -27.24 19.60 19.47
N PRO A 222 -27.07 19.87 20.77
CA PRO A 222 -26.59 21.16 21.24
C PRO A 222 -25.21 21.52 20.66
N PRO A 223 -24.89 22.81 20.52
CA PRO A 223 -23.56 23.24 20.11
C PRO A 223 -22.46 22.61 21.00
N LYS A 224 -21.34 22.25 20.39
CA LYS A 224 -20.19 21.61 21.06
C LYS A 224 -20.51 20.27 21.75
N HIS A 225 -21.53 19.56 21.28
CA HIS A 225 -21.82 18.18 21.67
C HIS A 225 -21.63 17.23 20.48
N ILE A 226 -21.38 15.96 20.81
CA ILE A 226 -21.25 14.87 19.83
C ILE A 226 -22.08 13.68 20.29
N ILE A 227 -22.48 12.85 19.33
CA ILE A 227 -23.09 11.56 19.64
C ILE A 227 -21.99 10.51 19.70
N SER A 228 -21.87 9.86 20.84
CA SER A 228 -20.98 8.73 21.07
C SER A 228 -21.77 7.43 21.17
N PHE A 229 -21.08 6.32 20.93
CA PHE A 229 -21.60 4.97 21.13
C PHE A 229 -21.11 4.46 22.48
N VAL A 230 -22.02 4.00 23.34
CA VAL A 230 -21.69 3.49 24.67
C VAL A 230 -20.87 2.20 24.56
N ASP A 231 -21.25 1.30 23.64
CA ASP A 231 -20.53 0.05 23.35
C ASP A 231 -19.29 0.22 22.46
N GLY A 232 -19.04 1.42 21.93
CA GLY A 232 -17.96 1.69 20.99
C GLY A 232 -18.12 1.08 19.59
N ASN A 233 -19.29 0.51 19.26
CA ASN A 233 -19.59 -0.10 17.97
C ASN A 233 -20.35 0.89 17.05
N PRO A 234 -19.71 1.43 16.00
CA PRO A 234 -20.34 2.44 15.14
C PRO A 234 -21.50 1.91 14.26
N LEU A 235 -21.77 0.60 14.31
CA LEU A 235 -22.87 -0.04 13.60
C LEU A 235 -24.12 -0.20 14.45
N ASN A 236 -24.01 -0.08 15.77
CA ASN A 236 -25.13 -0.17 16.70
C ASN A 236 -25.75 1.23 16.92
N CYS A 237 -26.74 1.57 16.10
CA CYS A 237 -27.42 2.88 16.12
C CYS A 237 -28.71 2.88 16.95
N ASP A 238 -28.89 1.91 17.86
CA ASP A 238 -30.04 1.88 18.75
C ASP A 238 -29.96 3.04 19.75
N ILE A 239 -31.10 3.71 20.00
CA ILE A 239 -31.12 4.93 20.81
C ILE A 239 -30.55 4.73 22.22
N SER A 240 -30.75 3.54 22.80
CA SER A 240 -30.20 3.17 24.12
C SER A 240 -28.68 3.04 24.15
N ASN A 241 -28.03 2.83 23.00
CA ASN A 241 -26.58 2.77 22.84
C ASN A 241 -25.96 4.13 22.46
N LEU A 242 -26.80 5.15 22.22
CA LEU A 242 -26.34 6.49 21.86
C LEU A 242 -26.35 7.38 23.10
N GLU A 243 -25.31 8.20 23.24
CA GLU A 243 -25.25 9.23 24.25
C GLU A 243 -24.79 10.56 23.63
N CYS A 244 -25.36 11.67 24.08
CA CYS A 244 -24.94 13.00 23.69
C CYS A 244 -24.00 13.56 24.76
N ILE A 245 -22.71 13.66 24.42
CA ILE A 245 -21.67 14.13 25.35
C ILE A 245 -21.06 15.44 24.84
N SER A 246 -20.61 16.28 25.77
CA SER A 246 -19.87 17.49 25.40
C SER A 246 -18.52 17.11 24.76
N MET A 247 -18.02 17.96 23.86
CA MET A 247 -16.69 17.77 23.28
C MET A 247 -15.59 17.76 24.36
N ALA A 248 -15.77 18.50 25.47
CA ALA A 248 -14.85 18.51 26.60
C ALA A 248 -14.82 17.16 27.33
N GLU A 249 -16.00 16.55 27.54
CA GLU A 249 -16.11 15.22 28.13
C GLU A 249 -15.49 14.15 27.21
N ASN A 250 -15.81 14.19 25.91
CA ASN A 250 -15.19 13.30 24.94
C ASN A 250 -13.66 13.44 24.91
N ALA A 251 -13.13 14.65 25.04
CA ALA A 251 -11.68 14.90 25.10
C ALA A 251 -11.05 14.29 26.36
N ARG A 252 -11.74 14.34 27.50
CA ARG A 252 -11.29 13.69 28.75
C ARG A 252 -11.29 12.17 28.62
N ARG A 253 -12.36 11.57 28.06
CA ARG A 253 -12.43 10.12 27.83
C ARG A 253 -11.33 9.62 26.90
N ASN A 254 -10.99 10.39 25.87
CA ASN A 254 -9.92 10.06 24.93
C ASN A 254 -8.52 10.43 25.44
N ARG A 255 -8.39 11.02 26.63
CA ARG A 255 -7.09 11.37 27.23
C ARG A 255 -6.44 10.14 27.84
N ASN A 256 -5.52 9.53 27.11
CA ASN A 256 -4.71 8.42 27.62
C ASN A 256 -3.43 8.94 28.30
N SER A 257 -3.49 9.18 29.62
CA SER A 257 -2.37 9.66 30.42
C SER A 257 -1.22 8.66 30.53
N GLU A 258 -1.52 7.36 30.57
CA GLU A 258 -0.51 6.31 30.63
C GLU A 258 0.35 6.29 29.37
N LYS A 259 -0.29 6.30 28.19
CA LYS A 259 0.38 6.39 26.90
C LYS A 259 1.22 7.67 26.80
N ALA A 260 0.69 8.80 27.29
CA ALA A 260 1.44 10.04 27.33
C ALA A 260 2.66 9.94 28.27
N GLY A 261 2.50 9.32 29.44
CA GLY A 261 3.57 9.05 30.41
C GLY A 261 4.64 8.13 29.84
N GLN A 262 4.27 7.03 29.20
CA GLN A 262 5.18 6.09 28.56
C GLN A 262 5.93 6.74 27.39
N THR A 263 5.24 7.52 26.55
CA THR A 263 5.88 8.28 25.46
C THR A 263 6.87 9.29 26.02
N ASN A 264 6.51 9.99 27.09
CA ASN A 264 7.40 10.91 27.77
C ASN A 264 8.60 10.17 28.35
N LYS A 265 8.40 9.08 29.10
CA LYS A 265 9.47 8.23 29.65
C LYS A 265 10.44 7.75 28.56
N LEU A 266 9.93 7.24 27.45
CA LEU A 266 10.75 6.83 26.31
C LEU A 266 11.52 8.00 25.69
N ASN A 267 10.90 9.17 25.57
CA ASN A 267 11.61 10.39 25.17
C ASN A 267 12.71 10.80 26.15
N TRP A 268 12.56 10.49 27.44
CA TRP A 268 13.49 10.87 28.50
C TRP A 268 14.65 9.89 28.66
N GLU A 269 14.37 8.60 28.68
CA GLU A 269 15.35 7.54 28.95
C GLU A 269 16.11 7.16 27.68
N GLU A 270 15.41 7.00 26.56
CA GLU A 270 15.99 6.56 25.28
C GLU A 270 16.23 7.72 24.30
N GLY A 271 16.04 8.97 24.75
CA GLY A 271 16.19 10.18 23.92
C GLY A 271 15.08 10.39 22.87
N GLY A 272 14.10 9.48 22.82
CA GLY A 272 12.95 9.52 21.91
C GLY A 272 13.17 8.80 20.58
N SER A 273 12.10 8.70 19.79
CA SER A 273 12.16 8.04 18.49
C SER A 273 13.07 8.75 17.50
N ASP A 274 13.72 8.01 16.58
CA ASP A 274 14.61 8.55 15.55
C ASP A 274 13.95 9.70 14.78
N LYS A 275 12.65 9.53 14.45
CA LYS A 275 11.87 10.55 13.75
C LYS A 275 11.75 11.85 14.55
N ARG A 276 11.56 11.77 15.87
CA ARG A 276 11.51 12.94 16.74
C ARG A 276 12.88 13.63 16.75
N VAL A 277 13.95 12.87 16.98
CA VAL A 277 15.31 13.39 17.07
C VAL A 277 15.72 14.05 15.75
N ALA A 278 15.47 13.39 14.61
CA ALA A 278 15.72 13.92 13.28
C ALA A 278 14.99 15.26 13.04
N SER A 279 13.75 15.42 13.50
CA SER A 279 13.02 16.69 13.34
C SER A 279 13.64 17.86 14.09
N TYR A 280 14.39 17.63 15.17
CA TYR A 280 15.15 18.68 15.87
C TYR A 280 16.48 19.01 15.19
N ILE A 281 16.95 18.17 14.26
CA ILE A 281 18.19 18.39 13.50
C ILE A 281 17.88 19.15 12.22
N VAL A 282 16.90 18.68 11.42
CA VAL A 282 16.62 19.19 10.07
C VAL A 282 15.24 19.86 9.92
N GLY A 283 14.48 20.01 11.01
CA GLY A 283 13.14 20.61 10.97
C GLY A 283 12.08 19.66 10.40
N ALA A 284 11.05 20.21 9.77
CA ALA A 284 9.87 19.45 9.32
C ALA A 284 10.03 18.72 7.97
N ASP A 285 11.17 18.86 7.29
CA ASP A 285 11.43 18.21 6.01
C ASP A 285 11.53 16.68 6.18
N THR A 286 10.60 15.96 5.54
CA THR A 286 10.49 14.50 5.70
C THR A 286 11.55 13.73 4.91
N GLU A 287 12.02 14.27 3.78
CA GLU A 287 13.09 13.64 2.99
C GLU A 287 14.41 13.75 3.74
N MET A 288 14.75 14.94 4.23
CA MET A 288 15.95 15.13 5.06
C MET A 288 15.89 14.32 6.35
N GLN A 289 14.74 14.26 7.03
CA GLN A 289 14.58 13.40 8.21
C GLN A 289 14.91 11.95 7.87
N SER A 290 14.37 11.43 6.76
CA SER A 290 14.59 10.04 6.35
C SER A 290 16.06 9.78 5.96
N MET A 291 16.71 10.76 5.32
CA MET A 291 18.13 10.72 4.98
C MET A 291 18.99 10.67 6.24
N VAL A 292 18.77 11.55 7.22
CA VAL A 292 19.52 11.57 8.49
C VAL A 292 19.36 10.24 9.24
N ILE A 293 18.14 9.70 9.29
CA ILE A 293 17.87 8.41 9.96
C ILE A 293 18.64 7.26 9.30
N LYS A 294 18.77 7.28 7.98
CA LYS A 294 19.39 6.19 7.23
C LYS A 294 20.91 6.33 7.11
N GLU A 295 21.40 7.54 6.96
CA GLU A 295 22.78 7.83 6.54
C GLU A 295 23.64 8.40 7.67
N ALA A 296 23.04 8.95 8.72
CA ALA A 296 23.76 9.60 9.83
C ALA A 296 23.22 9.19 11.22
N PRO A 297 23.26 7.90 11.59
CA PRO A 297 22.79 7.44 12.90
C PRO A 297 23.59 8.04 14.07
N GLU A 298 24.89 8.29 13.88
CA GLU A 298 25.74 8.92 14.90
C GLU A 298 25.27 10.33 15.28
N LEU A 299 24.74 11.08 14.30
CA LEU A 299 24.20 12.42 14.54
C LEU A 299 22.93 12.36 15.38
N LEU A 300 22.12 11.30 15.23
CA LEU A 300 20.96 11.06 16.08
C LEU A 300 21.39 10.75 17.52
N GLU A 301 22.37 9.87 17.72
CA GLU A 301 22.87 9.54 19.06
C GLU A 301 23.46 10.76 19.76
N LEU A 302 24.26 11.56 19.06
CA LEU A 302 24.82 12.80 19.61
C LEU A 302 23.71 13.76 20.06
N LYS A 303 22.64 13.88 19.27
CA LYS A 303 21.48 14.71 19.61
C LYS A 303 20.69 14.16 20.80
N ARG A 304 20.58 12.83 20.94
CA ARG A 304 19.99 12.18 22.13
C ARG A 304 20.79 12.49 23.38
N THR A 305 22.12 12.35 23.33
CA THR A 305 23.01 12.70 24.46
C THR A 305 22.86 14.17 24.84
N GLN A 306 22.78 15.07 23.86
CA GLN A 306 22.53 16.50 24.11
C GLN A 306 21.21 16.72 24.88
N PHE A 307 20.13 16.02 24.54
CA PHE A 307 18.86 16.13 25.26
C PHE A 307 18.94 15.66 26.71
N GLN A 308 19.64 14.54 26.96
CA GLN A 308 19.85 14.01 28.30
C GLN A 308 20.67 14.98 29.16
N LEU A 309 21.75 15.54 28.61
CA LEU A 309 22.59 16.54 29.30
C LEU A 309 21.80 17.81 29.65
N ASN A 310 21.06 18.37 28.69
CA ASN A 310 20.23 19.56 28.94
C ASN A 310 19.21 19.34 30.06
N LYS A 311 18.67 18.12 30.16
CA LYS A 311 17.78 17.75 31.26
C LYS A 311 18.52 17.72 32.59
N GLN A 312 19.66 17.02 32.68
CA GLN A 312 20.46 16.97 33.91
C GLN A 312 20.77 18.37 34.44
N ILE A 313 21.16 19.29 33.54
CA ILE A 313 21.41 20.70 33.88
C ILE A 313 20.15 21.38 34.46
N ASN A 314 18.98 21.16 33.85
CA ASN A 314 17.73 21.77 34.32
C ASN A 314 17.24 21.17 35.65
N ASP A 315 17.44 19.86 35.84
CA ASP A 315 17.12 19.17 37.10
C ASP A 315 18.02 19.69 38.23
N GLU A 316 19.32 19.87 37.98
CA GLU A 316 20.25 20.49 38.92
C GLU A 316 19.88 21.95 39.24
N LYS A 317 19.54 22.76 38.22
CA LYS A 317 19.07 24.14 38.42
C LYS A 317 17.82 24.19 39.28
N SER A 318 16.91 23.23 39.10
CA SER A 318 15.67 23.17 39.88
C SER A 318 15.96 22.77 41.33
N ARG A 319 16.82 21.77 41.56
CA ARG A 319 17.28 21.38 42.91
C ARG A 319 17.92 22.55 43.66
N ARG A 320 18.76 23.34 42.98
CA ARG A 320 19.41 24.53 43.55
C ARG A 320 18.45 25.68 43.87
N LYS A 321 17.25 25.72 43.29
CA LYS A 321 16.23 26.75 43.58
C LYS A 321 15.32 26.38 44.75
N THR A 322 15.25 25.10 45.11
CA THR A 322 14.39 24.59 46.18
C THR A 322 15.11 24.53 47.54
N ILE A 323 16.44 24.65 47.53
CA ILE A 323 17.30 24.85 48.70
C ILE A 323 17.45 26.34 48.93
#